data_AF-A0A841PUM7-F1
#
_entry.id   AF-A0A841PUM7-F1
#
_cell.length_a   1.000
_cell.length_b   1.000
_cell.length_c   1.000
_cell.angle_alpha   90.00
_cell.angle_beta   90.00
_cell.angle_gamma   90.00
#
_symmetry.space_group_name_H-M   'P 1'
#
loop_
_entity.id
_entity.type
_entity.pdbx_description
1 polymer ?
#
loop_
_entity_poly.entity_id
_entity_poly.type
_entity_poly.pdbx_seq_one_letter_code
_entity_poly.pdbx_strand_id
1 'polypeptide(L)'
;MGRFGTVIAAMMIFVATGQASAQCAREGEELCQSGQSYRCEKTGSELTPIFQNVPCAANAPTLSGTWVGSGHQSPAGVPGADWSITVTINDGGASIDYPSLGCGGYLSQTSRDETSAEYHESITYGQDKCIDGGNITVRFFKGNLSWTWTGQADGQPYNAVAVLTRQ
;
A
#
# COMPACT_ATOMS: atom_id res chain seq x y z
N MET A 1 35.47 -27.71 39.52
CA MET A 1 34.80 -26.48 40.01
C MET A 1 35.23 -25.34 39.12
N GLY A 2 34.35 -24.92 38.22
CA GLY A 2 34.66 -24.06 37.06
C GLY A 2 34.86 -22.59 37.44
N ARG A 3 35.81 -21.95 36.76
CA ARG A 3 36.08 -20.50 36.83
C ARG A 3 34.93 -19.74 36.17
N PHE A 4 34.30 -18.85 36.94
CA PHE A 4 33.32 -17.88 36.43
C PHE A 4 34.05 -16.81 35.61
N GLY A 5 33.82 -16.80 34.30
CA GLY A 5 34.23 -15.73 33.40
C GLY A 5 33.17 -14.65 33.38
N THR A 6 33.49 -13.46 33.90
CA THR A 6 32.64 -12.27 33.84
C THR A 6 32.59 -11.77 32.40
N VAL A 7 31.45 -11.95 31.72
CA VAL A 7 31.20 -11.34 30.41
C VAL A 7 30.64 -9.94 30.66
N ILE A 8 31.45 -8.92 30.40
CA ILE A 8 31.01 -7.52 30.39
C ILE A 8 30.25 -7.31 29.08
N ALA A 9 28.93 -7.28 29.15
CA ALA A 9 28.08 -6.88 28.03
C ALA A 9 28.22 -5.36 27.84
N ALA A 10 29.00 -4.94 26.84
CA ALA A 10 29.05 -3.56 26.40
C ALA A 10 27.71 -3.23 25.69
N MET A 11 26.83 -2.52 26.40
CA MET A 11 25.59 -2.00 25.86
C MET A 11 25.94 -0.85 24.90
N MET A 12 26.01 -1.16 23.60
CA MET A 12 26.18 -0.17 22.54
C MET A 12 24.90 0.68 22.46
N ILE A 13 24.95 1.88 23.03
CA ILE A 13 23.92 2.90 22.82
C ILE A 13 24.14 3.44 21.41
N PHE A 14 23.36 2.93 20.45
CA PHE A 14 23.23 3.59 19.15
C PHE A 14 22.52 4.92 19.38
N VAL A 15 23.29 6.01 19.40
CA VAL A 15 22.73 7.35 19.25
C VAL A 15 22.14 7.39 17.85
N ALA A 16 20.82 7.32 17.73
CA ALA A 16 20.13 7.66 16.50
C ALA A 16 20.34 9.16 16.24
N THR A 17 21.47 9.50 15.65
CA THR A 17 21.65 10.80 15.00
C THR A 17 20.58 10.88 13.93
N GLY A 18 19.55 11.67 14.19
CA GLY A 18 18.42 11.84 13.28
C GLY A 18 18.92 12.12 11.88
N GLN A 19 18.54 11.27 10.93
CA GLN A 19 18.79 11.46 9.51
C GLN A 19 17.89 12.60 8.99
N ALA A 20 18.11 13.84 9.44
CA ALA A 20 17.45 15.02 8.89
C ALA A 20 18.22 15.59 7.69
N SER A 21 19.50 15.24 7.51
CA SER A 21 20.35 15.77 6.43
C SER A 21 20.24 14.99 5.11
N ALA A 22 19.60 13.82 5.09
CA ALA A 22 19.51 12.97 3.89
C ALA A 22 18.43 13.40 2.88
N GLN A 23 17.68 14.48 3.15
CA GLN A 23 16.49 14.83 2.37
C GLN A 23 16.70 15.95 1.34
N CYS A 24 17.71 16.80 1.50
CA CYS A 24 17.98 17.87 0.55
C CYS A 24 19.03 17.44 -0.49
N ALA A 25 18.64 17.41 -1.77
CA ALA A 25 19.55 17.07 -2.86
C ALA A 25 20.13 18.32 -3.56
N ARG A 26 19.41 19.45 -3.53
CA ARG A 26 19.85 20.72 -4.16
C ARG A 26 19.31 21.96 -3.44
N GLU A 27 20.07 23.05 -3.50
CA GLU A 27 19.64 24.35 -3.00
C GLU A 27 18.42 24.87 -3.80
N GLY A 28 17.44 25.38 -3.08
CA GLY A 28 16.14 25.82 -3.61
C GLY A 28 15.13 24.69 -3.86
N GLU A 29 15.46 23.43 -3.58
CA GLU A 29 14.49 22.33 -3.61
C GLU A 29 13.39 22.53 -2.57
N GLU A 30 12.13 22.31 -2.99
CA GLU A 30 10.99 22.28 -2.08
C GLU A 30 10.66 20.84 -1.71
N LEU A 31 10.55 20.58 -0.41
CA LEU A 31 10.18 19.30 0.16
C LEU A 31 8.85 19.45 0.89
N CYS A 32 8.01 18.41 0.82
CA CYS A 32 6.82 18.34 1.64
C CYS A 32 6.97 17.26 2.70
N GLN A 33 6.96 17.65 3.98
CA GLN A 33 7.14 16.72 5.10
C GLN A 33 6.08 17.00 6.15
N SER A 34 5.36 15.95 6.56
CA SER A 34 4.29 16.06 7.58
C SER A 34 3.27 17.18 7.29
N GLY A 35 2.96 17.39 6.01
CA GLY A 35 2.01 18.41 5.56
C GLY A 35 2.56 19.84 5.55
N GLN A 36 3.87 20.02 5.71
CA GLN A 36 4.53 21.32 5.77
C GLN A 36 5.67 21.41 4.76
N SER A 37 5.77 22.56 4.09
CA SER A 37 6.80 22.76 3.09
C SER A 37 8.11 23.21 3.73
N TYR A 38 9.20 22.65 3.23
CA TYR A 38 10.56 23.03 3.56
C TYR A 38 11.27 23.44 2.28
N ARG A 39 12.14 24.43 2.36
CA ARG A 39 13.02 24.82 1.26
C ARG A 39 14.45 24.52 1.64
N CYS A 40 15.15 23.78 0.80
CA CYS A 40 16.55 23.44 1.02
C CYS A 40 17.43 24.68 0.81
N GLU A 41 18.05 25.17 1.88
CA GLU A 41 18.91 26.36 1.88
C GLU A 41 20.30 26.00 2.40
N LYS A 42 21.29 26.78 1.99
CA LYS A 42 22.66 26.61 2.49
C LYS A 42 22.81 27.25 3.85
N THR A 43 23.04 26.43 4.87
CA THR A 43 23.34 26.88 6.23
C THR A 43 24.81 26.57 6.54
N GLY A 44 25.70 27.49 6.18
CA GLY A 44 27.15 27.27 6.28
C GLY A 44 27.67 26.35 5.16
N SER A 45 28.27 25.21 5.53
CA SER A 45 28.73 24.18 4.58
C SER A 45 27.70 23.09 4.32
N GLU A 46 26.57 23.10 5.03
CA GLU A 46 25.53 22.08 4.93
C GLU A 46 24.31 22.61 4.17
N LEU A 47 23.63 21.69 3.48
CA LEU A 47 22.33 21.95 2.87
C LEU A 47 21.25 21.42 3.81
N THR A 48 20.39 22.32 4.31
CA THR A 48 19.39 21.98 5.32
C THR A 48 17.98 22.37 4.88
N PRO A 49 16.96 21.57 5.21
CA PRO A 49 15.57 21.93 4.95
C PRO A 49 15.12 23.00 5.95
N ILE A 50 14.78 24.20 5.45
CA ILE A 50 14.26 25.31 6.24
C ILE A 50 12.73 25.31 6.14
N PHE A 51 12.07 25.22 7.29
CA PHE A 51 10.61 25.27 7.40
C PHE A 51 10.06 26.60 6.84
N GLN A 52 9.11 26.52 5.91
CA GLN A 52 8.54 27.71 5.25
C GLN A 52 7.21 28.16 5.87
N ASN A 53 6.64 27.40 6.82
CA ASN A 53 5.31 27.66 7.39
C ASN A 53 4.19 27.74 6.33
N VAL A 54 4.35 27.00 5.23
CA VAL A 54 3.34 26.86 4.19
C VAL A 54 2.86 25.41 4.18
N PRO A 55 1.54 25.15 4.27
CA PRO A 55 1.01 23.81 4.11
C PRO A 55 1.33 23.26 2.71
N CYS A 56 1.66 21.99 2.64
CA CYS A 56 1.78 21.28 1.38
C CYS A 56 1.10 19.92 1.48
N ALA A 57 0.60 19.42 0.36
CA ALA A 57 0.20 18.04 0.26
C ALA A 57 1.42 17.23 -0.16
N ALA A 58 1.95 16.41 0.75
CA ALA A 58 2.90 15.40 0.35
C ALA A 58 2.11 14.39 -0.48
N ASN A 59 2.47 14.22 -1.75
CA ASN A 59 2.02 13.06 -2.53
C ASN A 59 2.75 11.82 -1.98
N ALA A 60 2.56 11.53 -0.70
CA ALA A 60 2.99 10.28 -0.13
C ALA A 60 2.15 9.17 -0.80
N PRO A 61 2.81 8.13 -1.37
CA PRO A 61 2.11 6.91 -1.74
C PRO A 61 1.18 6.50 -0.62
N THR A 62 -0.11 6.42 -0.91
CA THR A 62 -1.08 5.92 0.05
C THR A 62 -1.98 4.92 -0.65
N LEU A 63 -2.13 3.77 -0.01
CA LEU A 63 -3.11 2.76 -0.39
C LEU A 63 -4.52 3.21 -0.02
N SER A 64 -4.66 4.02 1.03
CA SER A 64 -5.96 4.44 1.56
C SER A 64 -6.70 5.32 0.55
N GLY A 65 -7.98 5.03 0.34
CA GLY A 65 -8.84 5.65 -0.65
C GLY A 65 -9.69 4.64 -1.43
N THR A 66 -10.52 5.17 -2.33
CA THR A 66 -11.32 4.37 -3.26
C THR A 66 -10.63 4.29 -4.62
N TRP A 67 -10.58 3.08 -5.15
CA TRP A 67 -9.89 2.75 -6.39
C TRP A 67 -10.79 1.96 -7.29
N VAL A 68 -10.82 2.35 -8.56
CA VAL A 68 -11.73 1.78 -9.57
C VAL A 68 -10.97 1.35 -10.81
N GLY A 69 -11.47 0.33 -11.49
CA GLY A 69 -10.89 -0.14 -12.75
C GLY A 69 -11.61 -1.38 -13.27
N SER A 70 -11.03 -2.01 -14.28
CA SER A 70 -11.54 -3.28 -14.83
C SER A 70 -10.51 -4.38 -14.61
N GLY A 71 -10.96 -5.50 -14.05
CA GLY A 71 -10.18 -6.72 -13.91
C GLY A 71 -10.30 -7.60 -15.14
N HIS A 72 -9.22 -8.31 -15.45
CA HIS A 72 -9.19 -9.37 -16.45
C HIS A 72 -8.86 -10.70 -15.79
N GLN A 73 -9.79 -11.66 -15.85
CA GLN A 73 -9.70 -12.97 -15.25
C GLN A 73 -9.28 -14.04 -16.26
N SER A 74 -8.34 -14.89 -15.86
CA SER A 74 -7.93 -16.10 -16.55
C SER A 74 -8.03 -17.31 -15.61
N PRO A 75 -8.65 -18.42 -16.03
CA PRO A 75 -9.52 -18.54 -17.20
C PRO A 75 -10.80 -17.68 -17.07
N ALA A 76 -11.45 -17.39 -18.19
CA ALA A 76 -12.69 -16.65 -18.20
C ALA A 76 -13.79 -17.42 -17.45
N GLY A 77 -14.61 -16.69 -16.67
CA GLY A 77 -15.82 -17.25 -16.06
C GLY A 77 -17.01 -17.22 -17.02
N VAL A 78 -18.15 -17.75 -16.57
CA VAL A 78 -19.43 -17.65 -17.29
C VAL A 78 -19.79 -16.21 -17.69
N PRO A 79 -19.64 -15.17 -16.84
CA PRO A 79 -19.96 -13.80 -17.23
C PRO A 79 -18.93 -13.16 -18.19
N GLY A 80 -17.84 -13.87 -18.52
CA GLY A 80 -16.73 -13.37 -19.32
C GLY A 80 -15.43 -13.24 -18.54
N ALA A 81 -14.41 -12.67 -19.19
CA ALA A 81 -13.11 -12.44 -18.59
C ALA A 81 -13.02 -11.07 -17.88
N ASP A 82 -13.82 -10.10 -18.30
CA ASP A 82 -13.67 -8.71 -17.88
C ASP A 82 -14.84 -8.22 -17.02
N TRP A 83 -14.52 -7.55 -15.92
CA TRP A 83 -15.51 -7.02 -14.97
C TRP A 83 -14.98 -5.81 -14.20
N SER A 84 -15.88 -4.93 -13.74
CA SER A 84 -15.52 -3.72 -13.03
C SER A 84 -15.18 -4.00 -11.56
N ILE A 85 -14.20 -3.29 -11.02
CA ILE A 85 -13.75 -3.36 -9.63
C ILE A 85 -13.94 -1.99 -8.97
N THR A 86 -14.43 -1.98 -7.73
CA THR A 86 -14.30 -0.85 -6.82
C THR A 86 -13.76 -1.38 -5.50
N VAL A 87 -12.59 -0.92 -5.07
CA VAL A 87 -12.02 -1.27 -3.76
C VAL A 87 -11.87 0.00 -2.93
N THR A 88 -12.33 -0.05 -1.69
CA THR A 88 -12.14 1.04 -0.73
C THR A 88 -11.23 0.55 0.39
N ILE A 89 -10.09 1.20 0.54
CA ILE A 89 -9.05 0.85 1.51
C ILE A 89 -8.99 1.92 2.60
N ASN A 90 -9.08 1.50 3.86
CA ASN A 90 -8.98 2.37 5.03
C ASN A 90 -7.93 1.82 6.01
N ASP A 91 -7.62 2.57 7.07
CA ASP A 91 -6.60 2.19 8.05
C ASP A 91 -6.96 0.94 8.89
N GLY A 92 -8.25 0.55 8.91
CA GLY A 92 -8.77 -0.59 9.66
C GLY A 92 -9.25 -1.79 8.83
N GLY A 93 -9.11 -1.74 7.50
CA GLY A 93 -9.60 -2.80 6.60
C GLY A 93 -9.94 -2.29 5.20
N ALA A 94 -10.48 -3.17 4.36
CA ALA A 94 -10.94 -2.80 3.03
C ALA A 94 -12.27 -3.49 2.66
N SER A 95 -13.01 -2.88 1.76
CA SER A 95 -14.18 -3.47 1.12
C SER A 95 -13.98 -3.50 -0.38
N ILE A 96 -14.61 -4.46 -1.05
CA ILE A 96 -14.53 -4.62 -2.49
C ILE A 96 -15.91 -4.92 -3.08
N ASP A 97 -16.20 -4.25 -4.18
CA ASP A 97 -17.40 -4.46 -4.98
C ASP A 97 -16.97 -4.85 -6.41
N TYR A 98 -17.74 -5.74 -7.01
CA TYR A 98 -17.65 -6.07 -8.43
C TYR A 98 -18.96 -5.66 -9.13
N PRO A 99 -19.20 -4.35 -9.40
CA PRO A 99 -20.53 -3.86 -9.79
C PRO A 99 -21.14 -4.53 -11.02
N SER A 100 -20.34 -4.80 -12.06
CA SER A 100 -20.80 -5.46 -13.28
C SER A 100 -21.24 -6.92 -13.06
N LEU A 101 -20.77 -7.56 -11.98
CA LEU A 101 -21.20 -8.90 -11.57
C LEU A 101 -22.32 -8.84 -10.54
N GLY A 102 -22.41 -7.75 -9.76
CA GLY A 102 -23.40 -7.58 -8.70
C GLY A 102 -23.13 -8.49 -7.51
N CYS A 103 -21.85 -8.57 -7.11
CA CYS A 103 -21.35 -9.25 -5.91
C CYS A 103 -20.28 -8.38 -5.22
N GLY A 104 -19.92 -8.71 -3.98
CA GLY A 104 -18.90 -7.98 -3.23
C GLY A 104 -18.83 -8.37 -1.75
N GLY A 105 -17.90 -7.76 -1.01
CA GLY A 105 -17.69 -8.06 0.40
C GLY A 105 -16.52 -7.31 1.03
N TYR A 106 -15.88 -7.97 2.01
CA TYR A 106 -14.82 -7.38 2.82
C TYR A 106 -13.49 -8.07 2.59
N LEU A 107 -12.42 -7.33 2.83
CA LEU A 107 -11.04 -7.74 2.68
C LEU A 107 -10.35 -7.71 4.04
N SER A 108 -9.99 -8.89 4.54
CA SER A 108 -9.22 -9.05 5.78
C SER A 108 -7.74 -8.89 5.46
N GLN A 109 -7.10 -7.86 6.00
CA GLN A 109 -5.68 -7.59 5.74
C GLN A 109 -4.79 -8.67 6.37
N THR A 110 -3.90 -9.26 5.57
CA THR A 110 -2.91 -10.25 6.01
C THR A 110 -1.51 -9.66 6.13
N SER A 111 -1.19 -8.67 5.30
CA SER A 111 0.09 -7.94 5.32
C SER A 111 -0.07 -6.52 4.79
N ARG A 112 0.78 -5.59 5.22
CA ARG A 112 0.83 -4.20 4.74
C ARG A 112 2.20 -3.55 4.94
N ASP A 113 2.62 -2.79 3.95
CA ASP A 113 3.64 -1.74 4.04
C ASP A 113 3.11 -0.40 3.47
N GLU A 114 3.98 0.60 3.29
CA GLU A 114 3.58 1.93 2.79
C GLU A 114 3.00 1.91 1.36
N THR A 115 3.45 0.96 0.54
CA THR A 115 3.16 0.89 -0.90
C THR A 115 2.49 -0.40 -1.33
N SER A 116 2.32 -1.38 -0.45
CA SER A 116 1.69 -2.67 -0.75
C SER A 116 0.85 -3.21 0.40
N ALA A 117 -0.16 -4.02 0.06
CA ALA A 117 -0.92 -4.77 1.03
C ALA A 117 -1.43 -6.08 0.43
N GLU A 118 -1.66 -7.05 1.31
CA GLU A 118 -2.26 -8.34 0.99
C GLU A 118 -3.54 -8.52 1.80
N TYR A 119 -4.53 -9.14 1.17
CA TYR A 119 -5.84 -9.35 1.75
C TYR A 119 -6.36 -10.75 1.45
N HIS A 120 -7.11 -11.30 2.40
CA HIS A 120 -8.02 -12.41 2.18
C HIS A 120 -9.44 -11.89 2.00
N GLU A 121 -10.09 -12.28 0.90
CA GLU A 121 -11.43 -11.85 0.55
C GLU A 121 -12.52 -12.69 1.23
N SER A 122 -13.64 -12.05 1.54
CA SER A 122 -14.88 -12.73 1.95
C SER A 122 -16.07 -12.06 1.26
N ILE A 123 -16.69 -12.75 0.32
CA ILE A 123 -17.87 -12.32 -0.44
C ILE A 123 -19.11 -12.42 0.44
N THR A 124 -19.73 -11.28 0.71
CA THR A 124 -20.86 -11.16 1.64
C THR A 124 -22.21 -11.03 0.93
N TYR A 125 -22.23 -10.71 -0.37
CA TYR A 125 -23.42 -10.77 -1.20
C TYR A 125 -23.07 -11.17 -2.65
N GLY A 126 -24.03 -11.77 -3.35
CA GLY A 126 -23.84 -12.24 -4.73
C GLY A 126 -22.92 -13.47 -4.85
N GLN A 127 -22.90 -14.33 -3.82
CA GLN A 127 -22.06 -15.54 -3.75
C GLN A 127 -22.35 -16.54 -4.88
N ASP A 128 -23.54 -16.49 -5.48
CA ASP A 128 -23.91 -17.28 -6.65
C ASP A 128 -23.20 -16.83 -7.93
N LYS A 129 -22.55 -15.67 -7.92
CA LYS A 129 -21.95 -15.04 -9.11
C LYS A 129 -20.43 -14.94 -9.07
N CYS A 130 -19.83 -15.03 -7.88
CA CYS A 130 -18.43 -14.73 -7.66
C CYS A 130 -17.75 -15.82 -6.85
N ILE A 131 -16.48 -16.06 -7.16
CA ILE A 131 -15.64 -16.99 -6.41
C ILE A 131 -15.30 -16.33 -5.07
N ASP A 132 -15.54 -17.04 -3.98
CA ASP A 132 -15.24 -16.57 -2.61
C ASP A 132 -13.89 -17.08 -2.11
N GLY A 133 -13.29 -16.37 -1.16
CA GLY A 133 -12.07 -16.79 -0.45
C GLY A 133 -10.76 -16.58 -1.22
N GLY A 134 -10.75 -15.67 -2.20
CA GLY A 134 -9.53 -15.33 -2.93
C GLY A 134 -8.53 -14.52 -2.11
N ASN A 135 -7.27 -14.51 -2.57
CA ASN A 135 -6.22 -13.65 -2.02
C ASN A 135 -5.92 -12.53 -2.99
N ILE A 136 -5.86 -11.31 -2.47
CA ILE A 136 -5.61 -10.09 -3.22
C ILE A 136 -4.27 -9.50 -2.80
N THR A 137 -3.49 -9.05 -3.77
CA THR A 137 -2.31 -8.21 -3.55
C THR A 137 -2.51 -6.89 -4.26
N VAL A 138 -2.23 -5.80 -3.56
CA VAL A 138 -2.24 -4.45 -4.12
C VAL A 138 -0.87 -3.80 -3.99
N ARG A 139 -0.47 -3.02 -4.99
CA ARG A 139 0.77 -2.25 -4.98
C ARG A 139 0.61 -0.89 -5.62
N PHE A 140 0.91 0.16 -4.87
CA PHE A 140 0.91 1.53 -5.34
C PHE A 140 2.11 1.77 -6.27
N PHE A 141 1.85 2.25 -7.47
CA PHE A 141 2.89 2.60 -8.43
C PHE A 141 2.43 3.76 -9.31
N LYS A 142 3.19 4.87 -9.29
CA LYS A 142 2.95 6.07 -10.12
C LYS A 142 1.49 6.57 -10.09
N GLY A 143 0.89 6.62 -8.90
CA GLY A 143 -0.48 7.12 -8.71
C GLY A 143 -1.60 6.11 -8.98
N ASN A 144 -1.26 4.87 -9.32
CA ASN A 144 -2.21 3.79 -9.58
C ASN A 144 -2.01 2.63 -8.60
N LEU A 145 -3.02 1.78 -8.49
CA LEU A 145 -2.93 0.50 -7.80
C LEU A 145 -2.80 -0.64 -8.82
N SER A 146 -1.66 -1.32 -8.84
CA SER A 146 -1.60 -2.68 -9.38
C SER A 146 -2.40 -3.58 -8.45
N TRP A 147 -3.32 -4.37 -8.99
CA TRP A 147 -4.18 -5.26 -8.24
C TRP A 147 -4.12 -6.65 -8.87
N THR A 148 -3.94 -7.66 -8.04
CA THR A 148 -3.98 -9.06 -8.46
C THR A 148 -4.84 -9.86 -7.50
N TRP A 149 -5.58 -10.82 -8.03
CA TRP A 149 -6.37 -11.78 -7.26
C TRP A 149 -6.05 -13.20 -7.70
N THR A 150 -6.04 -14.12 -6.74
CA THR A 150 -5.89 -15.54 -6.97
C THR A 150 -6.88 -16.32 -6.11
N GLY A 151 -7.47 -17.36 -6.68
CA GLY A 151 -8.43 -18.20 -5.98
C GLY A 151 -8.71 -19.46 -6.76
N GLN A 152 -9.69 -20.22 -6.29
CA GLN A 152 -10.05 -21.49 -6.89
C GLN A 152 -11.55 -21.75 -6.74
N ALA A 153 -12.15 -22.37 -7.75
CA ALA A 153 -13.52 -22.86 -7.72
C ALA A 153 -13.56 -24.23 -8.40
N ASP A 154 -14.26 -25.18 -7.80
CA ASP A 154 -14.40 -26.56 -8.30
C ASP A 154 -13.06 -27.25 -8.64
N GLY A 155 -12.02 -26.97 -7.84
CA GLY A 155 -10.68 -27.51 -8.04
C GLY A 155 -9.89 -26.87 -9.19
N GLN A 156 -10.44 -25.86 -9.85
CA GLN A 156 -9.79 -25.11 -10.91
C GLN A 156 -9.25 -23.77 -10.38
N PRO A 157 -7.97 -23.45 -10.63
CA PRO A 157 -7.40 -22.16 -10.24
C PRO A 157 -7.85 -21.05 -11.18
N TYR A 158 -8.02 -19.85 -10.62
CA TYR A 158 -8.32 -18.62 -11.31
C TYR A 158 -7.38 -17.50 -10.85
N ASN A 159 -6.99 -16.64 -11.77
CA ASN A 159 -6.24 -15.42 -11.47
C ASN A 159 -6.90 -14.23 -12.17
N ALA A 160 -6.85 -13.07 -11.53
CA ALA A 160 -7.30 -11.83 -12.15
C ALA A 160 -6.28 -10.71 -11.90
N VAL A 161 -6.18 -9.79 -12.85
CA VAL A 161 -5.27 -8.65 -12.77
C VAL A 161 -6.00 -7.37 -13.16
N ALA A 162 -5.63 -6.25 -12.54
CA ALA A 162 -6.16 -4.93 -12.86
C ALA A 162 -5.12 -3.84 -12.58
N VAL A 163 -5.31 -2.69 -13.24
CA VAL A 163 -4.74 -1.41 -12.83
C VAL A 163 -5.91 -0.54 -12.40
N LEU A 164 -5.90 -0.11 -11.14
CA LEU A 164 -6.96 0.70 -10.55
C LEU A 164 -6.50 2.15 -10.42
N THR A 165 -7.37 3.07 -10.79
CA THR A 165 -7.17 4.51 -10.65
C THR A 165 -7.93 5.03 -9.45
N ARG A 166 -7.42 6.06 -8.80
CA ARG A 166 -8.10 6.72 -7.69
C ARG A 166 -9.39 7.38 -8.19
N GLN A 167 -10.48 7.20 -7.46
CA GLN A 167 -11.76 7.86 -7.71
C GLN A 167 -11.77 9.30 -7.19
#